data_AF-Q0FPY3-F1
#
_entry.id   AF-Q0FPY3-F1
#
_cell.length_a   1.000
_cell.length_b   1.000
_cell.length_c   1.000
_cell.angle_alpha   90.00
_cell.angle_beta   90.00
_cell.angle_gamma   90.00
#
_symmetry.space_group_name_H-M   'P 1'
#
loop_
_entity.id
_entity.type
_entity.pdbx_description
1 polymer ?
#
loop_
_entity_poly.entity_id
_entity_poly.type
_entity_poly.pdbx_seq_one_letter_code
_entity_poly.pdbx_strand_id
1 'polypeptide(L)'
;MGLIDRAMGVLFGSGRNVVAETAEVFRVNAEARDAREAGLRGEALAQFGAEFAKARRSRFDRLMDGLNRLPRPALALGTLGLFISAMWDPEWFGARMQGLSLVPEPMWWLLTAIVGFYFGARHQTKGQEFRREIAAVVAAAPAVRTVAPVERDAGENPALSDWRESTER
;
A
#
# COMPACT_ATOMS: atom_id res chain seq x y z
N MET A 1 -8.54 3.95 -73.32
CA MET A 1 -9.29 5.21 -73.08
C MET A 1 -10.68 4.88 -72.54
N GLY A 2 -10.73 4.37 -71.31
CA GLY A 2 -11.97 3.91 -70.67
C GLY A 2 -12.66 5.05 -69.92
N LEU A 3 -13.39 5.91 -70.63
CA LEU A 3 -14.24 6.91 -69.99
C LEU A 3 -15.47 6.26 -69.33
N ILE A 4 -15.96 5.15 -69.89
CA ILE A 4 -17.08 4.37 -69.35
C ILE A 4 -16.63 3.55 -68.12
N ASP A 5 -15.41 2.99 -68.15
CA ASP A 5 -14.82 2.27 -67.01
C ASP A 5 -14.58 3.20 -65.80
N ARG A 6 -14.18 4.45 -66.07
CA ARG A 6 -13.97 5.47 -65.04
C ARG A 6 -15.28 6.00 -64.44
N ALA A 7 -16.34 6.07 -65.24
CA ALA A 7 -17.67 6.45 -64.77
C ALA A 7 -18.31 5.35 -63.90
N MET A 8 -18.16 4.09 -64.29
CA MET A 8 -18.62 2.94 -63.49
C MET A 8 -17.79 2.73 -62.22
N GLY A 9 -16.49 3.02 -62.26
CA GLY A 9 -15.61 2.99 -61.08
C GLY A 9 -15.93 4.09 -60.05
N VAL A 10 -16.44 5.25 -60.47
CA VAL A 10 -16.85 6.33 -59.54
C VAL A 10 -18.23 6.07 -58.93
N LEU A 11 -19.14 5.45 -59.68
CA LEU A 11 -20.50 5.13 -59.22
C LEU A 11 -20.55 3.88 -58.32
N PHE A 12 -19.64 2.91 -58.51
CA PHE A 12 -19.66 1.64 -57.77
C PHE A 12 -18.39 1.34 -56.94
N GLY A 13 -17.34 2.16 -57.06
CA GLY A 13 -16.01 1.84 -56.48
C GLY A 13 -15.76 2.31 -55.04
N SER A 14 -16.62 3.11 -54.43
CA SER A 14 -16.38 3.69 -53.09
C SER A 14 -17.38 3.25 -52.01
N GLY A 15 -18.39 2.45 -52.35
CA GLY A 15 -19.51 2.13 -51.45
C GLY A 15 -19.21 1.09 -50.37
N ARG A 16 -18.13 0.29 -50.50
CA ARG A 16 -17.83 -0.78 -49.52
C ARG A 16 -17.39 -0.24 -48.15
N ASN A 17 -16.70 0.90 -48.11
CA ASN A 17 -16.27 1.50 -46.84
C ASN A 17 -17.42 2.23 -46.15
N VAL A 18 -18.23 2.97 -46.92
CA VAL A 18 -19.34 3.77 -46.40
C VAL A 18 -20.51 2.91 -45.90
N VAL A 19 -20.77 1.76 -46.54
CA VAL A 19 -21.79 0.81 -46.05
C VAL A 19 -21.33 0.08 -44.79
N ALA A 20 -20.03 -0.22 -44.64
CA ALA A 20 -19.51 -0.76 -43.38
C ALA A 20 -19.62 0.28 -42.25
N GLU A 21 -19.23 1.53 -42.53
CA GLU A 21 -19.29 2.66 -41.60
C GLU A 21 -20.74 3.05 -41.23
N THR A 22 -21.70 2.90 -42.15
CA THR A 22 -23.13 3.15 -41.88
C THR A 22 -23.82 1.93 -41.23
N ALA A 23 -23.38 0.70 -41.50
CA ALA A 23 -23.91 -0.50 -40.84
C ALA A 23 -23.46 -0.59 -39.37
N GLU A 24 -22.28 -0.07 -39.03
CA GLU A 24 -21.84 0.11 -37.63
C GLU A 24 -22.73 1.09 -36.85
N VAL A 25 -23.39 2.03 -37.52
CA VAL A 25 -24.34 2.98 -36.91
C VAL A 25 -25.67 2.29 -36.52
N PHE A 26 -26.08 1.23 -37.24
CA PHE A 26 -27.33 0.49 -36.96
C PHE A 26 -27.13 -0.85 -36.26
N ARG A 27 -25.91 -1.40 -36.26
CA ARG A 27 -25.57 -2.65 -35.57
C ARG A 27 -24.28 -2.43 -34.78
N VAL A 28 -24.44 -2.39 -33.46
CA VAL A 28 -23.31 -2.28 -32.52
C VAL A 28 -22.28 -3.35 -32.86
N ASN A 29 -21.07 -2.90 -33.19
CA ASN A 29 -19.95 -3.76 -33.50
C ASN A 29 -19.65 -4.64 -32.27
N ALA A 30 -19.82 -5.96 -32.43
CA ALA A 30 -19.81 -6.93 -31.32
C ALA A 30 -18.47 -6.92 -30.58
N GLU A 31 -17.37 -6.79 -31.33
CA GLU A 31 -16.01 -6.71 -30.78
C GLU A 31 -15.78 -5.42 -29.99
N ALA A 32 -16.31 -4.28 -30.46
CA ALA A 32 -16.24 -3.02 -29.72
C ALA A 32 -17.11 -3.06 -28.44
N ARG A 33 -18.19 -3.86 -28.43
CA ARG A 33 -19.03 -4.08 -27.26
C ARG A 33 -18.32 -4.98 -26.24
N ASP A 34 -17.73 -6.08 -26.70
CA ASP A 34 -16.96 -7.01 -25.86
C ASP A 34 -15.72 -6.33 -25.25
N ALA A 35 -15.02 -5.48 -26.01
CA ALA A 35 -13.90 -4.69 -25.51
C ALA A 35 -14.32 -3.69 -24.42
N ARG A 36 -15.45 -3.00 -24.59
CA ARG A 36 -16.01 -2.11 -23.56
C ARG A 36 -16.46 -2.89 -22.32
N GLU A 37 -17.07 -4.05 -22.51
CA GLU A 37 -17.53 -4.91 -21.41
C GLU A 37 -16.36 -5.53 -20.63
N ALA A 38 -15.27 -5.88 -21.32
CA ALA A 38 -14.01 -6.30 -20.70
C ALA A 38 -13.35 -5.15 -19.92
N GLY A 39 -13.37 -3.93 -20.46
CA GLY A 39 -12.90 -2.71 -19.77
C GLY A 39 -13.68 -2.45 -18.48
N LEU A 40 -15.02 -2.43 -18.56
CA LEU A 40 -15.90 -2.25 -17.41
C LEU A 40 -15.72 -3.34 -16.35
N ARG A 41 -15.54 -4.61 -16.76
CA ARG A 41 -15.24 -5.71 -15.85
C ARG A 41 -13.87 -5.54 -15.17
N GLY A 42 -12.85 -5.10 -15.90
CA GLY A 42 -11.52 -4.84 -15.38
C GLY A 42 -11.51 -3.71 -14.35
N GLU A 43 -12.19 -2.60 -14.66
CA GLU A 43 -12.37 -1.48 -13.74
C GLU A 43 -13.17 -1.87 -12.49
N ALA A 44 -14.25 -2.64 -12.67
CA ALA A 44 -15.04 -3.15 -11.55
C ALA A 44 -14.21 -4.06 -10.63
N LEU A 45 -13.38 -4.96 -11.19
CA LEU A 45 -12.48 -5.81 -10.42
C LEU A 45 -11.37 -5.02 -9.73
N ALA A 46 -10.84 -3.98 -10.37
CA ALA A 46 -9.84 -3.09 -9.78
C ALA A 46 -10.44 -2.29 -8.61
N GLN A 47 -11.66 -1.77 -8.77
CA GLN A 47 -12.40 -1.10 -7.69
C GLN A 47 -12.72 -2.08 -6.55
N PHE A 48 -13.21 -3.28 -6.85
CA PHE A 48 -13.45 -4.32 -5.85
C PHE A 48 -12.15 -4.63 -5.09
N GLY A 49 -11.04 -4.85 -5.79
CA GLY A 49 -9.72 -5.06 -5.17
C GLY A 49 -9.30 -3.90 -4.26
N ALA A 50 -9.53 -2.65 -4.68
CA ALA A 50 -9.22 -1.46 -3.88
C ALA A 50 -10.10 -1.32 -2.63
N GLU A 51 -11.36 -1.75 -2.69
CA GLU A 51 -12.28 -1.74 -1.54
C GLU A 51 -11.93 -2.84 -0.52
N PHE A 52 -11.56 -4.04 -0.98
CA PHE A 52 -11.14 -5.15 -0.11
C PHE A 52 -9.72 -4.95 0.47
N ALA A 53 -8.86 -4.16 -0.18
CA ALA A 53 -7.53 -3.82 0.33
C ALA A 53 -7.58 -3.00 1.63
N LYS A 54 -8.67 -2.26 1.89
CA LYS A 54 -8.86 -1.54 3.15
C LYS A 54 -9.38 -2.49 4.23
N ALA A 55 -8.50 -3.30 4.80
CA ALA A 55 -8.80 -4.07 6.01
C ALA A 55 -9.26 -3.11 7.13
N ARG A 56 -10.58 -3.04 7.40
CA ARG A 56 -11.14 -2.31 8.53
C ARG A 56 -10.69 -2.99 9.82
N ARG A 57 -9.57 -2.54 10.40
CA ARG A 57 -9.12 -2.93 11.73
C ARG A 57 -10.26 -2.74 12.74
N SER A 58 -10.65 -3.81 13.42
CA SER A 58 -11.68 -3.78 14.45
C SER A 58 -11.25 -2.87 15.61
N ARG A 59 -12.23 -2.35 16.36
CA ARG A 59 -11.94 -1.67 17.65
C ARG A 59 -11.21 -2.61 18.61
N PHE A 60 -11.55 -3.90 18.56
CA PHE A 60 -10.86 -4.95 19.32
C PHE A 60 -9.39 -5.10 18.90
N ASP A 61 -9.11 -5.10 17.58
CA ASP A 61 -7.73 -5.19 17.08
C ASP A 61 -6.89 -4.00 17.54
N ARG A 62 -7.47 -2.79 17.56
CA ARG A 62 -6.81 -1.59 18.07
C ARG A 62 -6.53 -1.66 19.57
N LEU A 63 -7.46 -2.21 20.35
CA LEU A 63 -7.26 -2.43 21.79
C LEU A 63 -6.13 -3.44 22.02
N MET A 64 -6.16 -4.57 21.34
CA MET A 64 -5.13 -5.62 21.44
C MET A 64 -3.77 -5.14 20.94
N ASP A 65 -3.73 -4.31 19.90
CA ASP A 65 -2.50 -3.66 19.44
C ASP A 65 -1.97 -2.67 20.49
N GLY A 66 -2.85 -1.94 21.17
CA GLY A 66 -2.49 -1.08 22.28
C GLY A 66 -1.87 -1.87 23.43
N LEU A 67 -2.56 -2.92 23.89
CA LEU A 67 -2.10 -3.80 24.96
C LEU A 67 -0.73 -4.44 24.66
N ASN A 68 -0.52 -4.88 23.42
CA ASN A 68 0.76 -5.43 22.98
C ASN A 68 1.89 -4.38 22.83
N ARG A 69 1.55 -3.09 22.83
CA ARG A 69 2.52 -1.97 22.79
C ARG A 69 2.81 -1.40 24.18
N LEU A 70 1.98 -1.69 25.18
CA LEU A 70 2.18 -1.27 26.58
C LEU A 70 3.47 -1.75 27.25
N PRO A 71 4.09 -2.90 26.90
CA PRO A 71 5.29 -3.36 27.59
C PRO A 71 6.44 -2.33 27.57
N ARG A 72 6.69 -1.67 26.42
CA ARG A 72 7.74 -0.64 26.31
C ARG A 72 7.54 0.56 27.25
N PRO A 73 6.39 1.27 27.22
CA PRO A 73 6.14 2.36 28.14
C PRO A 73 6.02 1.89 29.60
N ALA A 74 5.48 0.70 29.86
CA ALA A 74 5.40 0.15 31.21
C ALA A 74 6.79 -0.11 31.81
N LEU A 75 7.75 -0.60 31.03
CA LEU A 75 9.13 -0.76 31.48
C LEU A 75 9.77 0.58 31.81
N ALA A 76 9.62 1.59 30.95
CA ALA A 76 10.20 2.92 31.16
C ALA A 76 9.58 3.64 32.37
N LEU A 77 8.26 3.62 32.51
CA LEU A 77 7.57 4.21 33.65
C LEU A 77 7.80 3.41 34.93
N GLY A 78 7.90 2.09 34.83
CA GLY A 78 8.19 1.19 35.95
C GLY A 78 9.59 1.41 36.51
N THR A 79 10.60 1.60 35.67
CA THR A 79 11.95 1.92 36.15
C THR A 79 12.01 3.31 36.77
N LEU A 80 11.38 4.32 36.17
CA LEU A 80 11.25 5.65 36.79
C LEU A 80 10.55 5.56 38.15
N GLY A 81 9.43 4.83 38.22
CA GLY A 81 8.67 4.62 39.45
C GLY A 81 9.48 3.89 40.52
N LEU A 82 10.33 2.93 40.14
CA LEU A 82 11.25 2.25 41.04
C LEU A 82 12.22 3.24 41.69
N PHE A 83 12.86 4.10 40.89
CA PHE A 83 13.77 5.13 41.41
C PHE A 83 13.06 6.15 42.30
N ILE A 84 11.86 6.58 41.90
CA ILE A 84 11.03 7.47 42.74
C ILE A 84 10.69 6.80 44.06
N SER A 85 10.30 5.52 44.04
CA SER A 85 9.95 4.77 45.27
C SER A 85 11.13 4.65 46.23
N ALA A 86 12.35 4.48 45.70
CA ALA A 86 13.56 4.45 46.52
C ALA A 86 13.86 5.79 47.21
N MET A 87 13.48 6.91 46.59
CA MET A 87 13.64 8.25 47.19
C MET A 87 12.49 8.61 48.14
N TRP A 88 11.27 8.14 47.85
CA TRP A 88 10.07 8.45 48.63
C TRP A 88 10.00 7.68 49.95
N ASP A 89 10.29 6.37 49.92
CA ASP A 89 10.30 5.49 51.10
C ASP A 89 11.44 4.47 50.99
N PRO A 90 12.65 4.82 51.48
CA PRO A 90 13.82 3.98 51.34
C PRO A 90 13.74 2.70 52.20
N GLU A 91 13.06 2.72 53.33
CA GLU A 91 12.90 1.53 54.20
C GLU A 91 11.99 0.50 53.53
N TRP A 92 10.86 0.93 52.98
CA TRP A 92 9.96 0.06 52.23
C TRP A 92 10.66 -0.54 51.00
N PHE A 93 11.42 0.28 50.27
CA PHE A 93 12.18 -0.17 49.12
C PHE A 93 13.25 -1.20 49.50
N GLY A 94 14.02 -0.93 50.55
CA GLY A 94 15.06 -1.83 51.06
C GLY A 94 14.52 -3.20 51.44
N ALA A 95 13.36 -3.25 52.10
CA ALA A 95 12.70 -4.51 52.44
C ALA A 95 12.33 -5.35 51.20
N ARG A 96 11.91 -4.73 50.08
CA ARG A 96 11.66 -5.45 48.82
C ARG A 96 12.95 -5.93 48.15
N MET A 97 14.03 -5.15 48.24
CA MET A 97 15.33 -5.55 47.69
C MET A 97 15.93 -6.77 48.40
N GLN A 98 15.69 -6.92 49.70
CA GLN A 98 16.03 -8.15 50.43
C GLN A 98 15.27 -9.36 49.87
N GLY A 99 13.97 -9.22 49.60
CA GLY A 99 13.20 -10.27 48.93
C GLY A 99 13.75 -10.65 47.55
N LEU A 100 14.17 -9.66 46.76
CA LEU A 100 14.82 -9.88 45.45
C LEU A 100 16.14 -10.65 45.56
N SER A 101 16.93 -10.40 46.62
CA SER A 101 18.18 -11.15 46.85
C SER A 101 17.98 -12.63 47.18
N LEU A 102 16.79 -13.01 47.63
CA LEU A 102 16.44 -14.40 47.91
C LEU A 102 15.95 -15.15 46.66
N VAL A 103 15.68 -14.44 45.55
CA VAL A 103 15.21 -15.06 44.31
C VAL A 103 16.35 -15.89 43.71
N PRO A 104 16.16 -17.21 43.52
CA PRO A 104 17.19 -18.08 42.97
C PRO A 104 17.62 -17.66 41.55
N GLU A 105 18.91 -17.80 41.25
CA GLU A 105 19.47 -17.52 39.92
C GLU A 105 18.69 -18.19 38.76
N PRO A 106 18.25 -19.47 38.86
CA PRO A 106 17.47 -20.10 37.79
C PRO A 106 16.16 -19.38 37.45
N MET A 107 15.53 -18.69 38.41
CA MET A 107 14.29 -17.95 38.13
C MET A 107 14.54 -16.73 37.24
N TRP A 108 15.70 -16.09 37.37
CA TRP A 108 16.11 -14.98 36.50
C TRP A 108 16.35 -15.46 35.06
N TRP A 109 16.98 -16.62 34.91
CA TRP A 109 17.12 -17.30 33.62
C TRP A 109 15.77 -17.63 33.00
N LEU A 110 14.85 -18.19 33.79
CA LEU A 110 13.50 -18.54 33.33
C LEU A 110 12.72 -17.30 32.87
N LEU A 111 12.72 -16.22 33.66
CA LEU A 111 12.09 -14.95 33.30
C LEU A 111 12.62 -14.43 31.96
N THR A 112 13.94 -14.40 31.81
CA THR A 112 14.61 -13.91 30.59
C THR A 112 14.27 -14.80 29.39
N ALA A 113 14.25 -16.12 29.57
CA ALA A 113 13.89 -17.07 28.52
C ALA A 113 12.43 -16.89 28.05
N ILE A 114 11.47 -16.78 28.97
CA ILE A 114 10.04 -16.62 28.64
C ILE A 114 9.80 -15.30 27.92
N VAL A 115 10.31 -14.19 28.47
CA VAL A 115 10.16 -12.85 27.88
C VAL A 115 10.85 -12.80 26.52
N GLY A 116 12.08 -13.32 26.43
CA GLY A 116 12.85 -13.42 25.19
C GLY A 116 12.14 -14.22 24.12
N PHE A 117 11.54 -15.37 24.46
CA PHE A 117 10.79 -16.18 23.51
C PHE A 117 9.51 -15.47 23.03
N TYR A 118 8.71 -14.91 23.95
CA TYR A 118 7.46 -14.20 23.63
C TYR A 118 7.70 -13.02 22.69
N PHE A 119 8.62 -12.14 23.04
CA PHE A 119 8.91 -10.95 22.23
C PHE A 119 9.76 -11.27 21.00
N GLY A 120 10.67 -12.25 21.08
CA GLY A 120 11.50 -12.70 19.97
C GLY A 120 10.69 -13.33 18.84
N ALA A 121 9.73 -14.19 19.15
CA ALA A 121 8.82 -14.77 18.16
C ALA A 121 7.97 -13.69 17.48
N ARG A 122 7.47 -12.69 18.24
CA ARG A 122 6.67 -11.60 17.66
C ARG A 122 7.49 -10.63 16.80
N HIS A 123 8.77 -10.41 17.12
CA HIS A 123 9.67 -9.62 16.27
C HIS A 123 10.00 -10.33 14.95
N GLN A 124 10.16 -11.66 14.98
CA GLN A 124 10.38 -12.47 13.78
C GLN A 124 9.20 -12.33 12.80
N THR A 125 7.95 -12.39 13.28
CA THR A 125 6.77 -12.27 12.42
C THR A 125 6.70 -10.93 11.69
N LYS A 126 6.97 -9.81 12.40
CA LYS A 126 7.01 -8.48 11.78
C LYS A 126 8.13 -8.31 10.76
N GLY A 127 9.29 -8.93 10.99
CA GLY A 127 10.39 -8.92 10.03
C GLY A 127 10.03 -9.62 8.71
N GLN A 128 9.22 -10.68 8.77
CA GLN A 128 8.73 -11.38 7.59
C GLN A 128 7.64 -10.58 6.85
N GLU A 129 6.74 -9.90 7.58
CA GLU A 129 5.76 -8.99 6.97
C GLU A 129 6.44 -7.88 6.16
N PHE A 130 7.48 -7.25 6.71
CA PHE A 130 8.23 -6.21 6.00
C PHE A 130 8.93 -6.73 4.74
N ARG A 131 9.52 -7.93 4.80
CA ARG A 131 10.11 -8.59 3.61
C ARG A 131 9.05 -8.89 2.55
N ARG A 132 7.86 -9.31 2.98
CA ARG A 132 6.73 -9.60 2.09
C ARG A 132 6.17 -8.33 1.44
N GLU A 133 6.11 -7.21 2.17
CA GLU A 133 5.73 -5.90 1.65
C GLU A 133 6.74 -5.39 0.60
N ILE A 134 8.04 -5.49 0.88
CA ILE A 134 9.09 -5.14 -0.09
C ILE A 134 8.96 -6.01 -1.35
N ALA A 135 8.77 -7.33 -1.19
CA ALA A 135 8.61 -8.24 -2.32
C ALA A 135 7.36 -7.89 -3.17
N ALA A 136 6.26 -7.49 -2.53
CA ALA A 136 5.05 -7.06 -3.22
C ALA A 136 5.25 -5.74 -3.99
N VAL A 137 5.96 -4.78 -3.42
CA VAL A 137 6.30 -3.51 -4.09
C VAL A 137 7.24 -3.74 -5.28
N VAL A 138 8.25 -4.59 -5.12
CA VAL A 138 9.18 -4.96 -6.21
C VAL A 138 8.46 -5.72 -7.32
N ALA A 139 7.52 -6.62 -6.99
CA ALA A 139 6.70 -7.33 -7.97
C ALA A 139 5.70 -6.43 -8.71
N ALA A 140 5.25 -5.34 -8.09
CA ALA A 140 4.37 -4.34 -8.72
C ALA A 140 5.13 -3.28 -9.55
N ALA A 141 6.45 -3.15 -9.37
CA ALA A 141 7.29 -2.19 -10.09
C ALA A 141 7.21 -2.27 -11.64
N PRO A 142 7.11 -3.44 -12.30
CA PRO A 142 6.96 -3.48 -13.75
C PRO A 142 5.60 -2.94 -14.25
N ALA A 143 4.54 -2.93 -13.43
CA ALA A 143 3.22 -2.40 -13.81
C ALA A 143 3.16 -0.86 -13.77
N VAL A 144 4.07 -0.19 -13.07
CA VAL A 144 4.15 1.27 -13.01
C VAL A 144 4.89 1.84 -14.23
N ARG A 145 5.74 1.05 -14.90
CA ARG A 145 6.45 1.48 -16.13
C ARG A 145 5.57 1.48 -17.39
N THR A 146 4.40 0.83 -17.35
CA THR A 146 3.45 0.79 -18.47
C THR A 146 2.39 1.88 -18.42
N VAL A 147 2.46 2.81 -17.46
CA VAL A 147 1.77 4.08 -17.63
C VAL A 147 2.47 4.76 -18.81
N ALA A 148 1.81 4.74 -19.97
CA ALA A 148 2.25 5.47 -21.15
C ALA A 148 2.69 6.87 -20.70
N PRO A 149 3.79 7.42 -21.25
CA PRO A 149 4.18 8.78 -20.92
C PRO A 149 2.93 9.63 -21.14
N VAL A 150 2.37 10.14 -20.02
CA VAL A 150 1.37 11.18 -20.10
C VAL A 150 2.07 12.24 -20.93
N GLU A 151 1.58 12.45 -22.15
CA GLU A 151 1.96 13.57 -22.98
C GLU A 151 1.60 14.77 -22.12
N ARG A 152 2.59 15.19 -21.31
CA ARG A 152 2.54 16.42 -20.57
C ARG A 152 2.48 17.43 -21.67
N ASP A 153 1.28 17.92 -21.92
CA ASP A 153 1.08 19.13 -22.68
C ASP A 153 2.11 20.10 -22.13
N ALA A 154 3.13 20.40 -22.93
CA ALA A 154 4.28 21.19 -22.55
C ALA A 154 3.88 22.67 -22.47
N GLY A 155 2.67 22.95 -21.98
CA GLY A 155 2.29 24.22 -21.44
C GLY A 155 3.24 24.50 -20.28
N GLU A 156 3.98 25.59 -20.42
CA GLU A 156 4.84 26.19 -19.40
C GLU A 156 4.32 25.91 -18.00
N ASN A 157 5.10 25.17 -17.21
CA ASN A 157 4.81 24.97 -15.81
C ASN A 157 5.22 26.26 -15.08
N PRO A 158 4.26 27.11 -14.63
CA PRO A 158 4.56 28.42 -14.05
C PRO A 158 5.43 28.30 -12.79
N ALA A 159 5.28 27.22 -12.01
CA ALA A 159 6.10 26.98 -10.83
C ALA A 159 7.57 26.64 -11.17
N LEU A 160 7.82 26.11 -12.37
CA LEU A 160 9.18 25.82 -12.85
C LEU A 160 9.85 27.08 -13.41
N SER A 161 9.07 27.99 -14.02
CA SER A 161 9.54 29.31 -14.46
C SER A 161 9.93 30.18 -13.27
N ASP A 162 9.05 30.29 -12.27
CA ASP A 162 9.29 31.06 -11.04
C ASP A 162 10.55 30.61 -10.30
N TRP A 163 10.78 29.28 -10.23
CA TRP A 163 11.98 28.74 -9.59
C TRP A 163 13.27 29.09 -10.35
N ARG A 164 13.25 29.02 -11.68
CA ARG A 164 14.41 29.39 -12.51
C ARG A 164 14.74 30.87 -12.38
N GLU A 165 13.73 31.74 -12.40
CA GLU A 165 13.91 33.18 -12.21
C GLU A 165 14.42 33.53 -10.80
N SER A 166 14.05 32.74 -9.78
CA SER A 166 14.57 32.91 -8.42
C SER A 166 16.02 32.46 -8.24
N THR A 167 16.53 31.62 -9.15
CA THR A 167 17.89 31.06 -9.09
C THR A 167 18.90 31.90 -9.89
N GLU A 168 18.43 32.73 -10.84
CA GLU A 168 19.26 33.61 -11.67
C GLU A 168 19.42 35.04 -11.10
N ARG A 169 18.90 35.33 -9.90
CA ARG A 169 19.19 36.56 -9.13
C ARG A 169 20.16 36.29 -8.00
#